data_AF-A0A2V7IL19-F1
#
_entry.id   AF-A0A2V7IL19-F1
#
_cell.length_a   1.000
_cell.length_b   1.000
_cell.length_c   1.000
_cell.angle_alpha   90.00
_cell.angle_beta   90.00
_cell.angle_gamma   90.00
#
_symmetry.space_group_name_H-M   'P 1'
#
loop_
_entity.id
_entity.type
_entity.pdbx_description
1 polymer ?
#
loop_
_entity_poly.entity_id
_entity_poly.type
_entity_poly.pdbx_seq_one_letter_code
_entity_poly.pdbx_strand_id
1 'polypeptide(L)'
;MAAKKRDVNPPAAPPPKRRSRAKATAAGDGAGKAALVVVESPTKAKTIGKYLGRGYTVKATVGHVRDLPQRELGVDVDKGFAPKYVTIKGKAKTLSEIKKAAKTSDRVLIATDPDREGEAIAWHVAEQLGNGGKVRRVLFHEITKEAVAQALANPVDIDQKKVDAQQARRILDRLVGYKASPLLWKSLKTGLSAGRVQTVALRLIVEREEGIRKFVPQEYWTIEADLEKDGQVFQARLHKLDGHKPEIKDAASAQAIVDAVGKLPFVVSDVTRKERKKRPPAPFTTSTLQQEAAKQLGFSAKRTMRAAQALYEGQDVGAEGPVGLITYMRTDSTRVADSAIAQARDFIKAQFDERYLPATPNVYGGTRGQSRVQDAHEAIRPTDAQRRPEDLKDALEADLFKLYQLIWRRFVASQMNPAVYETTTVDFDLGRYLFRATGSRVVFDGYHVL
;
A
#
# COMPACT_ATOMS: atom_id res chain seq x y z
N MET A 1 -39.37 96.36 -55.14
CA MET A 1 -39.47 95.24 -56.11
C MET A 1 -39.12 93.96 -55.36
N ALA A 2 -40.13 93.18 -54.94
CA ALA A 2 -40.55 91.90 -55.55
C ALA A 2 -39.51 90.79 -55.37
N ALA A 3 -39.78 89.57 -54.90
CA ALA A 3 -40.98 88.90 -54.40
C ALA A 3 -40.51 87.66 -53.59
N LYS A 4 -41.25 87.27 -52.55
CA LYS A 4 -41.09 85.95 -51.90
C LYS A 4 -41.76 84.89 -52.78
N LYS A 5 -41.05 83.82 -53.13
CA LYS A 5 -41.66 82.55 -53.58
C LYS A 5 -41.07 81.36 -52.83
N ARG A 6 -42.01 80.48 -52.51
CA ARG A 6 -42.01 79.29 -51.67
C ARG A 6 -41.76 78.02 -52.50
N ASP A 7 -41.40 76.96 -51.78
CA ASP A 7 -41.60 75.52 -52.05
C ASP A 7 -40.95 74.98 -53.34
N VAL A 8 -40.21 73.87 -53.36
CA VAL A 8 -40.54 72.51 -52.89
C VAL A 8 -39.21 71.73 -52.74
N ASN A 9 -39.10 70.78 -51.80
CA ASN A 9 -38.16 69.65 -51.97
C ASN A 9 -38.78 68.32 -51.45
N PRO A 10 -38.65 67.21 -52.19
CA PRO A 10 -39.35 65.95 -51.93
C PRO A 10 -38.71 65.11 -50.81
N PRO A 11 -39.47 64.18 -50.18
CA PRO A 11 -38.96 63.33 -49.11
C PRO A 11 -38.06 62.20 -49.64
N ALA A 12 -36.90 62.03 -49.01
CA ALA A 12 -36.02 60.89 -49.24
C ALA A 12 -36.58 59.60 -48.62
N ALA A 13 -36.42 58.49 -49.35
CA ALA A 13 -36.87 57.15 -49.00
C ALA A 13 -36.19 56.59 -47.71
N PRO A 14 -36.87 55.69 -46.98
CA PRO A 14 -36.37 55.17 -45.70
C PRO A 14 -35.13 54.25 -45.87
N PRO A 15 -34.20 54.26 -44.90
CA PRO A 15 -33.04 53.38 -44.90
C PRO A 15 -33.42 51.90 -44.69
N PRO A 16 -32.66 50.94 -45.24
CA PRO A 16 -32.97 49.51 -45.16
C PRO A 16 -32.87 48.96 -43.73
N LYS A 17 -33.83 48.10 -43.37
CA LYS A 17 -33.95 47.43 -42.06
C LYS A 17 -32.69 46.60 -41.74
N ARG A 18 -32.09 46.88 -40.57
CA ARG A 18 -31.04 46.05 -39.95
C ARG A 18 -31.56 44.62 -39.76
N ARG A 19 -30.93 43.66 -40.45
CA ARG A 19 -31.05 42.22 -40.14
C ARG A 19 -30.47 41.97 -38.75
N SER A 20 -31.33 41.63 -37.80
CA SER A 20 -30.93 41.02 -36.53
C SER A 20 -30.24 39.70 -36.83
N ARG A 21 -28.96 39.57 -36.46
CA ARG A 21 -28.28 38.28 -36.40
C ARG A 21 -29.10 37.36 -35.49
N ALA A 22 -29.65 36.30 -36.08
CA ALA A 22 -30.20 35.19 -35.33
C ALA A 22 -29.11 34.70 -34.37
N LYS A 23 -29.39 34.79 -33.08
CA LYS A 23 -28.65 34.08 -32.04
C LYS A 23 -28.78 32.61 -32.40
N ALA A 24 -27.69 32.00 -32.85
CA ALA A 24 -27.60 30.55 -32.90
C ALA A 24 -27.96 30.07 -31.50
N THR A 25 -29.12 29.41 -31.40
CA THR A 25 -29.55 28.69 -30.22
C THR A 25 -28.49 27.64 -29.96
N ALA A 26 -27.61 27.91 -28.99
CA ALA A 26 -26.90 26.86 -28.30
C ALA A 26 -27.98 25.91 -27.83
N ALA A 27 -28.02 24.72 -28.43
CA ALA A 27 -28.76 23.60 -27.90
C ALA A 27 -28.36 23.50 -26.42
N GLY A 28 -29.30 23.80 -25.53
CA GLY A 28 -29.11 23.49 -24.13
C GLY A 28 -28.94 21.98 -24.05
N ASP A 29 -27.73 21.54 -23.76
CA ASP A 29 -27.49 20.18 -23.29
C ASP A 29 -28.47 19.96 -22.16
N GLY A 30 -29.42 19.04 -22.39
CA GLY A 30 -30.43 18.68 -21.41
C GLY A 30 -29.72 18.34 -20.10
N ALA A 31 -30.09 19.05 -19.04
CA ALA A 31 -29.67 18.72 -17.69
C ALA A 31 -30.25 17.36 -17.28
N GLY A 32 -29.60 16.27 -17.71
CA GLY A 32 -29.77 14.94 -17.13
C GLY A 32 -29.44 15.03 -15.64
N LYS A 33 -30.21 14.35 -14.78
CA LYS A 33 -30.03 14.52 -13.33
C LYS A 33 -28.64 14.01 -12.94
N ALA A 34 -27.98 14.77 -12.07
CA ALA A 34 -26.65 14.46 -11.58
C ALA A 34 -26.57 13.03 -11.00
N ALA A 35 -25.47 12.33 -11.26
CA ALA A 35 -25.23 11.02 -10.66
C ALA A 35 -24.73 11.17 -9.22
N LEU A 36 -25.21 10.31 -8.32
CA LEU A 36 -24.72 10.23 -6.94
C LEU A 36 -23.54 9.27 -6.87
N VAL A 37 -22.41 9.72 -6.33
CA VAL A 37 -21.27 8.87 -5.97
C VAL A 37 -21.16 8.77 -4.46
N VAL A 38 -21.19 7.56 -3.92
CA VAL A 38 -21.06 7.28 -2.48
C VAL A 38 -19.71 6.64 -2.20
N VAL A 39 -18.92 7.25 -1.32
CA VAL A 39 -17.58 6.79 -0.92
C VAL A 39 -17.51 6.56 0.59
N GLU A 40 -16.42 5.95 1.06
CA GLU A 40 -16.28 5.66 2.49
C GLU A 40 -15.86 6.88 3.32
N SER A 41 -14.95 7.72 2.84
CA SER A 41 -14.36 8.82 3.62
C SER A 41 -14.58 10.21 3.02
N PRO A 42 -14.61 11.27 3.84
CA PRO A 42 -14.74 12.64 3.37
C PRO A 42 -13.56 13.09 2.48
N THR A 43 -12.34 12.67 2.79
CA THR A 43 -11.14 13.00 1.99
C THR A 43 -11.28 12.46 0.58
N LYS A 44 -11.64 11.17 0.45
CA LYS A 44 -11.92 10.53 -0.84
C LYS A 44 -13.05 11.24 -1.59
N ALA A 45 -14.09 11.69 -0.88
CA ALA A 45 -15.18 12.46 -1.50
C ALA A 45 -14.70 13.79 -2.08
N LYS A 46 -13.81 14.51 -1.37
CA LYS A 46 -13.20 15.77 -1.82
C LYS A 46 -12.32 15.55 -3.05
N THR A 47 -11.45 14.55 -3.02
CA THR A 47 -10.53 14.21 -4.13
C THR A 47 -11.31 13.85 -5.39
N ILE A 48 -12.23 12.88 -5.29
CA ILE A 48 -13.06 12.44 -6.42
C ILE A 48 -13.98 13.57 -6.91
N GLY A 49 -14.57 14.35 -5.99
CA GLY A 49 -15.43 15.48 -6.35
C GLY A 49 -14.74 16.51 -7.24
N LYS A 50 -13.43 16.74 -7.08
CA LYS A 50 -12.67 17.62 -7.97
C LYS A 50 -12.50 17.06 -9.38
N TYR A 51 -12.43 15.73 -9.54
CA TYR A 51 -12.28 15.09 -10.85
C TYR A 51 -13.58 15.05 -11.65
N LEU A 52 -14.73 14.92 -10.98
CA LEU A 52 -16.01 14.64 -11.63
C LEU A 52 -16.80 15.88 -12.09
N GLY A 53 -16.51 17.06 -11.55
CA GLY A 53 -17.13 18.31 -11.99
C GLY A 53 -18.65 18.39 -11.76
N ARG A 54 -19.34 19.24 -12.53
CA ARG A 54 -20.73 19.70 -12.27
C ARG A 54 -21.84 18.65 -12.51
N GLY A 55 -21.51 17.44 -12.97
CA GLY A 55 -22.48 16.37 -13.24
C GLY A 55 -22.67 15.34 -12.11
N TYR A 56 -21.92 15.46 -11.01
CA TYR A 56 -21.89 14.45 -9.95
C TYR A 56 -22.09 15.08 -8.57
N THR A 57 -22.86 14.39 -7.73
CA THR A 57 -22.93 14.67 -6.29
C THR A 57 -22.13 13.60 -5.56
N VAL A 58 -21.10 13.98 -4.80
CA VAL A 58 -20.30 13.02 -4.03
C VAL A 58 -20.65 13.09 -2.55
N LYS A 59 -20.94 11.94 -1.92
CA LYS A 59 -21.27 11.80 -0.49
C LYS A 59 -20.42 10.73 0.17
N ALA A 60 -20.13 10.89 1.46
CA ALA A 60 -19.36 9.93 2.25
C ALA A 60 -20.23 9.22 3.30
N THR A 61 -20.03 7.92 3.49
CA THR A 61 -20.68 7.13 4.57
C THR A 61 -19.98 7.30 5.92
N VAL A 62 -18.70 7.68 5.89
CA VAL A 62 -17.78 7.75 7.02
C VAL A 62 -17.61 6.36 7.66
N GLY A 63 -17.31 5.35 6.84
CA GLY A 63 -17.23 3.94 7.23
C GLY A 63 -18.56 3.20 7.13
N HIS A 64 -18.72 2.17 7.95
CA HIS A 64 -19.95 1.36 8.03
C HIS A 64 -21.17 2.19 8.45
N VAL A 65 -22.34 1.87 7.86
CA VAL A 65 -23.64 2.50 8.19
C VAL A 65 -24.56 1.58 9.01
N ARG A 66 -24.30 0.27 8.95
CA ARG A 66 -25.03 -0.78 9.67
C ARG A 66 -24.03 -1.70 10.37
N ASP A 67 -24.43 -2.28 11.49
CA ASP A 67 -23.71 -3.34 12.17
C ASP A 67 -24.69 -4.24 12.92
N LEU A 68 -24.20 -5.35 13.45
CA LEU A 68 -24.93 -6.18 14.39
C LEU A 68 -25.19 -5.40 15.70
N PRO A 69 -26.35 -5.59 16.36
CA PRO A 69 -26.68 -4.98 17.65
C PRO A 69 -25.56 -5.11 18.68
N GLN A 70 -25.39 -4.08 19.52
CA GLN A 70 -24.32 -4.06 20.53
C GLN A 70 -24.62 -4.93 21.76
N ARG A 71 -25.90 -5.12 22.10
CA ARG A 71 -26.35 -5.73 23.36
C ARG A 71 -27.00 -7.11 23.24
N GLU A 72 -27.08 -7.65 22.02
CA GLU A 72 -27.63 -8.98 21.74
C GLU A 72 -26.74 -9.67 20.71
N LEU A 73 -26.84 -11.00 20.59
CA LEU A 73 -26.03 -11.77 19.64
C LEU A 73 -26.19 -11.25 18.21
N GLY A 74 -27.42 -10.91 17.81
CA GLY A 74 -27.73 -10.34 16.49
C GLY A 74 -27.56 -11.33 15.33
N VAL A 75 -27.42 -12.63 15.63
CA VAL A 75 -27.30 -13.71 14.65
C VAL A 75 -28.28 -14.81 15.05
N ASP A 76 -29.16 -15.19 14.12
CA ASP A 76 -30.09 -16.31 14.29
C ASP A 76 -29.39 -17.60 13.85
N VAL A 77 -28.90 -18.38 14.82
CA VAL A 77 -28.12 -19.60 14.58
C VAL A 77 -28.99 -20.73 14.00
N ASP A 78 -30.28 -20.74 14.32
CA ASP A 78 -31.21 -21.78 13.89
C ASP A 78 -31.73 -21.54 12.47
N LYS A 79 -31.73 -20.27 12.01
CA LYS A 79 -32.11 -19.88 10.65
C LYS A 79 -30.90 -19.58 9.75
N GLY A 80 -29.96 -20.51 9.71
CA GLY A 80 -28.82 -20.43 8.78
C GLY A 80 -27.89 -19.24 9.03
N PHE A 81 -27.71 -18.86 10.30
CA PHE A 81 -26.88 -17.73 10.71
C PHE A 81 -27.35 -16.35 10.21
N ALA A 82 -28.65 -16.17 10.00
CA ALA A 82 -29.19 -14.91 9.50
C ALA A 82 -28.82 -13.71 10.41
N PRO A 83 -28.10 -12.69 9.89
CA PRO A 83 -27.69 -11.53 10.68
C PRO A 83 -28.81 -10.48 10.79
N LYS A 84 -29.06 -9.99 12.00
CA LYS A 84 -29.90 -8.83 12.25
C LYS A 84 -29.03 -7.57 12.21
N TYR A 85 -29.08 -6.82 11.12
CA TYR A 85 -28.35 -5.55 11.00
C TYR A 85 -29.19 -4.35 11.42
N VAL A 86 -28.66 -3.54 12.33
CA VAL A 86 -29.24 -2.27 12.76
C VAL A 86 -28.40 -1.09 12.27
N THR A 87 -29.04 0.06 12.08
CA THR A 87 -28.32 1.30 11.76
C THR A 87 -27.44 1.70 12.95
N ILE A 88 -26.17 2.02 12.69
CA ILE A 88 -25.23 2.42 13.74
C ILE A 88 -25.68 3.77 14.34
N LYS A 89 -25.62 3.90 15.67
CA LYS A 89 -25.96 5.13 16.38
C LYS A 89 -25.13 6.30 15.83
N GLY A 90 -25.78 7.40 15.45
CA GLY A 90 -25.14 8.57 14.84
C GLY A 90 -25.06 8.54 13.30
N LYS A 91 -25.34 7.41 12.63
CA LYS A 91 -25.32 7.30 11.16
C LYS A 91 -26.65 7.62 10.48
N ALA A 92 -27.72 7.85 11.26
CA ALA A 92 -29.05 8.12 10.73
C ALA A 92 -29.10 9.37 9.83
N LYS A 93 -28.42 10.46 10.22
CA LYS A 93 -28.34 11.70 9.43
C LYS A 93 -27.64 11.45 8.08
N THR A 94 -26.46 10.84 8.11
CA THR A 94 -25.70 10.48 6.90
C THR A 94 -26.52 9.63 5.95
N LEU A 95 -27.21 8.60 6.47
CA LEU A 95 -28.03 7.72 5.65
C LEU A 95 -29.24 8.45 5.05
N SER A 96 -29.87 9.35 5.82
CA SER A 96 -30.98 10.19 5.33
C SER A 96 -30.54 11.11 4.20
N GLU A 97 -29.36 11.73 4.30
CA GLU A 97 -28.79 12.56 3.24
C GLU A 97 -28.49 11.76 1.97
N ILE A 98 -27.90 10.56 2.11
CA ILE A 98 -27.65 9.66 0.97
C ILE A 98 -28.97 9.21 0.32
N LYS A 99 -29.99 8.84 1.11
CA LYS A 99 -31.33 8.49 0.60
C LYS A 99 -31.97 9.65 -0.17
N LYS A 100 -31.87 10.87 0.35
CA LYS A 100 -32.39 12.08 -0.32
C LYS A 100 -31.68 12.32 -1.66
N ALA A 101 -30.35 12.28 -1.67
CA ALA A 101 -29.57 12.46 -2.89
C ALA A 101 -29.84 11.34 -3.92
N ALA A 102 -30.02 10.10 -3.46
CA ALA A 102 -30.32 8.97 -4.34
C ALA A 102 -31.66 9.13 -5.05
N LYS A 103 -32.69 9.67 -4.38
CA LYS A 103 -34.01 9.93 -4.97
C LYS A 103 -33.99 10.97 -6.09
N THR A 104 -33.08 11.93 -6.01
CA THR A 104 -32.95 13.01 -7.00
C THR A 104 -31.93 12.72 -8.10
N SER A 105 -31.23 11.58 -8.03
CA SER A 105 -30.18 11.22 -8.98
C SER A 105 -30.67 10.19 -10.00
N ASP A 106 -30.21 10.27 -11.23
CA ASP A 106 -30.55 9.28 -12.27
C ASP A 106 -29.81 7.95 -12.08
N ARG A 107 -28.58 8.03 -11.52
CA ARG A 107 -27.70 6.89 -11.25
C ARG A 107 -27.11 6.99 -9.84
N VAL A 108 -26.92 5.85 -9.19
CA VAL A 108 -26.22 5.76 -7.91
C VAL A 108 -25.00 4.87 -8.08
N LEU A 109 -23.82 5.41 -7.82
CA LEU A 109 -22.54 4.74 -7.96
C LEU A 109 -21.89 4.63 -6.57
N ILE A 110 -21.52 3.42 -6.15
CA ILE A 110 -20.83 3.20 -4.88
C ILE A 110 -19.36 2.92 -5.17
N ALA A 111 -18.51 3.81 -4.67
CA ALA A 111 -17.06 3.86 -4.86
C ALA A 111 -16.31 3.66 -3.52
N THR A 112 -16.78 2.72 -2.70
CA THR A 112 -16.05 2.23 -1.51
C THR A 112 -14.78 1.49 -1.92
N ASP A 113 -13.91 1.17 -0.97
CA ASP A 113 -12.62 0.54 -1.26
C ASP A 113 -12.77 -0.87 -1.87
N PRO A 114 -11.81 -1.33 -2.70
CA PRO A 114 -11.95 -2.56 -3.49
C PRO A 114 -11.72 -3.87 -2.70
N ASP A 115 -11.88 -3.84 -1.38
CA ASP A 115 -11.78 -5.02 -0.50
C ASP A 115 -13.17 -5.52 -0.07
N ARG A 116 -13.21 -6.65 0.65
CA ARG A 116 -14.47 -7.22 1.16
C ARG A 116 -15.20 -6.30 2.15
N GLU A 117 -14.49 -5.42 2.87
CA GLU A 117 -15.10 -4.49 3.82
C GLU A 117 -15.83 -3.38 3.05
N GLY A 118 -15.18 -2.81 2.03
CA GLY A 118 -15.79 -1.84 1.13
C GLY A 118 -16.98 -2.44 0.37
N GLU A 119 -16.92 -3.72 -0.01
CA GLU A 119 -18.06 -4.41 -0.65
C GLU A 119 -19.26 -4.57 0.30
N ALA A 120 -19.02 -4.92 1.57
CA ALA A 120 -20.07 -4.99 2.58
C ALA A 120 -20.69 -3.61 2.88
N ILE A 121 -19.88 -2.54 2.92
CA ILE A 121 -20.40 -1.16 3.04
C ILE A 121 -21.28 -0.84 1.83
N ALA A 122 -20.85 -1.19 0.62
CA ALA A 122 -21.64 -0.95 -0.58
C ALA A 122 -22.98 -1.66 -0.53
N TRP A 123 -22.99 -2.93 -0.15
CA TRP A 123 -24.21 -3.72 0.05
C TRP A 123 -25.12 -3.10 1.12
N HIS A 124 -24.58 -2.72 2.28
CA HIS A 124 -25.37 -2.08 3.34
C HIS A 124 -26.03 -0.77 2.90
N VAL A 125 -25.35 0.03 2.10
CA VAL A 125 -25.91 1.26 1.53
C VAL A 125 -26.99 0.91 0.50
N ALA A 126 -26.71 0.00 -0.44
CA ALA A 126 -27.65 -0.41 -1.49
C ALA A 126 -28.98 -0.92 -0.92
N GLU A 127 -28.91 -1.77 0.10
CA GLU A 127 -30.08 -2.29 0.83
C GLU A 127 -30.93 -1.16 1.43
N GLN A 128 -30.28 -0.11 1.95
CA GLN A 128 -30.99 1.03 2.54
C GLN A 128 -31.62 1.97 1.51
N LEU A 129 -31.14 1.93 0.27
CA LEU A 129 -31.69 2.68 -0.86
C LEU A 129 -32.86 1.96 -1.54
N GLY A 130 -33.17 0.71 -1.17
CA GLY A 130 -34.29 -0.06 -1.71
C GLY A 130 -34.00 -0.74 -3.05
N ASN A 131 -32.73 -1.10 -3.28
CA ASN A 131 -32.19 -2.01 -4.32
C ASN A 131 -32.90 -2.10 -5.71
N GLY A 132 -33.45 -1.00 -6.22
CA GLY A 132 -34.20 -0.94 -7.48
C GLY A 132 -33.35 -0.88 -8.75
N GLY A 133 -32.26 -1.65 -8.84
CA GLY A 133 -31.45 -1.80 -10.07
C GLY A 133 -30.62 -0.59 -10.52
N LYS A 134 -30.71 0.56 -9.84
CA LYS A 134 -29.96 1.80 -10.18
C LYS A 134 -28.62 1.96 -9.45
N VAL A 135 -28.31 1.06 -8.51
CA VAL A 135 -27.07 1.08 -7.74
C VAL A 135 -26.03 0.25 -8.46
N ARG A 136 -24.89 0.85 -8.78
CA ARG A 136 -23.75 0.14 -9.37
C ARG A 136 -22.47 0.38 -8.57
N ARG A 137 -21.56 -0.58 -8.63
CA ARG A 137 -20.26 -0.55 -7.95
C ARG A 137 -19.19 0.02 -8.87
N VAL A 138 -18.31 0.84 -8.32
CA VAL A 138 -17.16 1.43 -9.02
C VAL A 138 -15.89 1.05 -8.27
N LEU A 139 -15.00 0.33 -8.94
CA LEU A 139 -13.76 -0.17 -8.37
C LEU A 139 -12.57 0.56 -8.97
N PHE A 140 -11.70 1.10 -8.13
CA PHE A 140 -10.40 1.62 -8.52
C PHE A 140 -9.38 1.30 -7.42
N HIS A 141 -8.14 1.08 -7.84
CA HIS A 141 -7.02 0.70 -6.97
C HIS A 141 -6.04 1.86 -6.75
N GLU A 142 -6.31 3.01 -7.36
CA GLU A 142 -5.61 4.28 -7.18
C GLU A 142 -6.61 5.43 -7.43
N ILE A 143 -6.38 6.58 -6.80
CA ILE A 143 -7.27 7.76 -6.92
C ILE A 143 -6.54 8.81 -7.76
N THR A 144 -6.45 8.53 -9.06
CA THR A 144 -5.99 9.45 -10.11
C THR A 144 -7.19 9.87 -10.97
N LYS A 145 -7.06 10.97 -11.71
CA LYS A 145 -8.14 11.48 -12.57
C LYS A 145 -8.53 10.44 -13.63
N GLU A 146 -7.53 9.80 -14.22
CA GLU A 146 -7.67 8.80 -15.29
C GLU A 146 -8.31 7.52 -14.76
N ALA A 147 -7.80 6.96 -13.64
CA ALA A 147 -8.34 5.74 -13.06
C ALA A 147 -9.78 5.90 -12.58
N VAL A 148 -10.12 7.05 -11.99
CA VAL A 148 -11.48 7.35 -11.54
C VAL A 148 -12.43 7.49 -12.74
N ALA A 149 -12.03 8.19 -13.81
CA ALA A 149 -12.83 8.33 -15.02
C ALA A 149 -13.08 6.96 -15.69
N GLN A 150 -12.05 6.13 -15.82
CA GLN A 150 -12.15 4.79 -16.39
C GLN A 150 -13.07 3.88 -15.56
N ALA A 151 -12.96 3.92 -14.24
CA ALA A 151 -13.79 3.11 -13.34
C ALA A 151 -15.27 3.52 -13.41
N LEU A 152 -15.57 4.82 -13.54
CA LEU A 152 -16.94 5.31 -13.66
C LEU A 152 -17.60 4.96 -14.99
N ALA A 153 -16.80 4.82 -16.06
CA ALA A 153 -17.26 4.34 -17.35
C ALA A 153 -17.60 2.84 -17.34
N ASN A 154 -17.00 2.06 -16.43
CA ASN A 154 -17.14 0.60 -16.36
C ASN A 154 -17.66 0.13 -15.00
N PRO A 155 -18.86 0.55 -14.57
CA PRO A 155 -19.38 0.16 -13.28
C PRO A 155 -19.84 -1.31 -13.31
N VAL A 156 -19.62 -2.02 -12.22
CA VAL A 156 -19.98 -3.45 -12.05
C VAL A 156 -21.15 -3.60 -11.07
N ASP A 157 -21.64 -4.82 -10.89
CA ASP A 157 -22.61 -5.13 -9.84
C ASP A 157 -21.88 -5.41 -8.52
N ILE A 158 -22.62 -5.33 -7.41
CA ILE A 158 -22.07 -5.69 -6.10
C ILE A 158 -21.75 -7.19 -6.08
N ASP A 159 -20.54 -7.53 -5.68
CA ASP A 159 -20.09 -8.92 -5.60
C ASP A 159 -20.63 -9.57 -4.32
N GLN A 160 -21.74 -10.31 -4.47
CA GLN A 160 -22.39 -10.98 -3.36
C GLN A 160 -21.45 -11.98 -2.65
N LYS A 161 -20.51 -12.62 -3.35
CA LYS A 161 -19.57 -13.55 -2.71
C LYS A 161 -18.60 -12.83 -1.77
N LYS A 162 -18.14 -11.63 -2.15
CA LYS A 162 -17.33 -10.78 -1.27
C LYS A 162 -18.12 -10.27 -0.07
N VAL A 163 -19.39 -9.92 -0.27
CA VAL A 163 -20.32 -9.56 0.82
C VAL A 163 -20.46 -10.73 1.78
N ASP A 164 -20.84 -11.91 1.29
CA ASP A 164 -21.05 -13.11 2.10
C ASP A 164 -19.78 -13.49 2.88
N ALA A 165 -18.60 -13.37 2.25
CA ALA A 165 -17.32 -13.61 2.92
C ALA A 165 -17.06 -12.64 4.09
N GLN A 166 -17.44 -11.36 3.95
CA GLN A 166 -17.36 -10.37 5.02
C GLN A 166 -18.38 -10.67 6.13
N GLN A 167 -19.62 -11.01 5.76
CA GLN A 167 -20.68 -11.35 6.72
C GLN A 167 -20.33 -12.61 7.52
N ALA A 168 -19.86 -13.67 6.86
CA ALA A 168 -19.41 -14.89 7.50
C ALA A 168 -18.29 -14.62 8.52
N ARG A 169 -17.31 -13.77 8.16
CA ARG A 169 -16.28 -13.32 9.12
C ARG A 169 -16.89 -12.57 10.29
N ARG A 170 -17.79 -11.61 10.04
CA ARG A 170 -18.44 -10.81 11.09
C ARG A 170 -19.25 -11.67 12.07
N ILE A 171 -19.99 -12.63 11.55
CA ILE A 171 -20.78 -13.61 12.31
C ILE A 171 -19.86 -14.51 13.13
N LEU A 172 -18.81 -15.06 12.54
CA LEU A 172 -17.85 -15.93 13.24
C LEU A 172 -17.19 -15.19 14.41
N ASP A 173 -16.71 -13.98 14.18
CA ASP A 173 -16.08 -13.16 15.22
C ASP A 173 -17.09 -12.80 16.32
N ARG A 174 -18.37 -12.58 15.96
CA ARG A 174 -19.48 -12.36 16.91
C ARG A 174 -19.74 -13.60 17.77
N LEU A 175 -19.84 -14.78 17.17
CA LEU A 175 -20.11 -16.04 17.89
C LEU A 175 -18.98 -16.37 18.88
N VAL A 176 -17.71 -16.26 18.44
CA VAL A 176 -16.56 -16.49 19.32
C VAL A 176 -16.54 -15.49 20.47
N GLY A 177 -16.68 -14.20 20.18
CA GLY A 177 -16.67 -13.16 21.21
C GLY A 177 -17.78 -13.36 22.24
N TYR A 178 -19.00 -13.65 21.80
CA TYR A 178 -20.17 -13.78 22.67
C TYR A 178 -20.15 -15.07 23.52
N LYS A 179 -19.65 -16.19 22.96
CA LYS A 179 -19.57 -17.47 23.68
C LYS A 179 -18.34 -17.59 24.59
N ALA A 180 -17.18 -17.08 24.16
CA ALA A 180 -15.93 -17.31 24.89
C ALA A 180 -15.57 -16.20 25.89
N SER A 181 -15.93 -14.92 25.66
CA SER A 181 -15.58 -13.84 26.59
C SER A 181 -16.18 -14.01 28.00
N PRO A 182 -17.45 -14.48 28.17
CA PRO A 182 -18.00 -14.73 29.50
C PRO A 182 -17.23 -15.78 30.31
N LEU A 183 -16.60 -16.76 29.64
CA LEU A 183 -15.74 -17.74 30.30
C LEU A 183 -14.48 -17.08 30.86
N LEU A 184 -13.85 -16.20 30.07
CA LEU A 184 -12.68 -15.43 30.53
C LEU A 184 -13.02 -14.50 31.71
N TRP A 185 -14.23 -13.96 31.75
CA TRP A 185 -14.67 -13.11 32.86
C TRP A 185 -14.82 -13.89 34.16
N LYS A 186 -15.38 -15.11 34.08
CA LYS A 186 -15.54 -16.00 35.23
C LYS A 186 -14.20 -16.53 35.73
N SER A 187 -13.28 -16.87 34.83
CA SER A 187 -12.03 -17.57 35.17
C SER A 187 -10.84 -16.65 35.43
N LEU A 188 -10.82 -15.43 34.90
CA LEU A 188 -9.66 -14.54 34.95
C LEU A 188 -10.00 -13.14 35.45
N LYS A 189 -10.69 -12.34 34.62
CA LYS A 189 -11.01 -10.94 34.93
C LYS A 189 -12.15 -10.44 34.06
N THR A 190 -13.08 -9.72 34.68
CA THR A 190 -14.16 -9.01 33.97
C THR A 190 -13.59 -8.00 32.96
N GLY A 191 -14.25 -7.89 31.80
CA GLY A 191 -13.86 -6.95 30.73
C GLY A 191 -12.81 -7.47 29.75
N LEU A 192 -12.32 -8.71 29.90
CA LEU A 192 -11.46 -9.35 28.89
C LEU A 192 -12.24 -9.70 27.61
N SER A 193 -11.59 -9.70 26.46
CA SER A 193 -12.22 -10.13 25.21
C SER A 193 -11.60 -11.43 24.72
N ALA A 194 -12.44 -12.33 24.21
CA ALA A 194 -12.01 -13.48 23.43
C ALA A 194 -12.13 -13.14 21.94
N GLY A 195 -11.05 -13.34 21.18
CA GLY A 195 -11.04 -13.06 19.75
C GLY A 195 -10.23 -14.12 19.02
N ARG A 196 -10.84 -14.76 18.02
CA ARG A 196 -10.24 -15.87 17.28
C ARG A 196 -8.82 -15.57 16.77
N VAL A 197 -8.58 -14.36 16.25
CA VAL A 197 -7.25 -13.95 15.76
C VAL A 197 -6.38 -13.38 16.88
N GLN A 198 -6.94 -12.55 17.77
CA GLN A 198 -6.15 -11.90 18.82
C GLN A 198 -5.55 -12.91 19.81
N THR A 199 -6.31 -13.97 20.16
CA THR A 199 -5.87 -14.98 21.10
C THR A 199 -4.70 -15.79 20.55
N VAL A 200 -4.69 -16.08 19.24
CA VAL A 200 -3.57 -16.75 18.58
C VAL A 200 -2.34 -15.84 18.53
N ALA A 201 -2.51 -14.55 18.20
CA ALA A 201 -1.40 -13.60 18.21
C ALA A 201 -0.77 -13.45 19.60
N LEU A 202 -1.60 -13.38 20.65
CA LEU A 202 -1.14 -13.37 22.04
C LEU A 202 -0.38 -14.66 22.38
N ARG A 203 -0.90 -15.83 21.98
CA ARG A 203 -0.25 -17.12 22.18
C ARG A 203 1.17 -17.14 21.60
N LEU A 204 1.37 -16.64 20.37
CA LEU A 204 2.71 -16.58 19.75
C LEU A 204 3.71 -15.75 20.57
N ILE A 205 3.25 -14.66 21.19
CA ILE A 205 4.09 -13.81 22.05
C ILE A 205 4.44 -14.56 23.34
N VAL A 206 3.45 -15.21 23.97
CA VAL A 206 3.64 -15.98 25.20
C VAL A 206 4.60 -17.16 24.97
N GLU A 207 4.42 -17.92 23.88
CA GLU A 207 5.31 -19.04 23.54
C GLU A 207 6.74 -18.57 23.28
N ARG A 208 6.94 -17.41 22.66
CA ARG A 208 8.27 -16.81 22.49
C ARG A 208 8.91 -16.44 23.83
N GLU A 209 8.14 -15.78 24.70
CA GLU A 209 8.60 -15.39 26.04
C GLU A 209 8.93 -16.61 26.90
N GLU A 210 8.13 -17.67 26.84
CA GLU A 210 8.45 -18.95 27.49
C GLU A 210 9.75 -19.55 26.96
N GLY A 211 9.97 -19.51 25.64
CA GLY A 211 11.22 -19.96 25.03
C GLY A 211 12.43 -19.17 25.55
N ILE A 212 12.30 -17.85 25.73
CA ILE A 212 13.35 -17.00 26.31
C ILE A 212 13.60 -17.37 27.78
N ARG A 213 12.56 -17.60 28.57
CA ARG A 213 12.69 -17.98 29.99
C ARG A 213 13.28 -19.38 30.21
N LYS A 214 12.99 -20.31 29.29
CA LYS A 214 13.54 -21.68 29.30
C LYS A 214 14.96 -21.75 28.71
N PHE A 215 15.44 -20.67 28.10
CA PHE A 215 16.78 -20.65 27.50
C PHE A 215 17.83 -20.71 28.60
N VAL A 216 18.69 -21.73 28.55
CA VAL A 216 19.87 -21.86 29.42
C VAL A 216 21.07 -21.37 28.62
N PRO A 217 21.65 -20.20 28.93
CA PRO A 217 22.84 -19.70 28.25
C PRO A 217 23.98 -20.71 28.38
N GLN A 218 24.69 -20.94 27.29
CA GLN A 218 25.90 -21.76 27.26
C GLN A 218 27.08 -20.88 26.92
N GLU A 219 28.14 -21.00 27.71
CA GLU A 219 29.42 -20.36 27.42
C GLU A 219 29.99 -20.95 26.14
N TYR A 220 30.47 -20.08 25.26
CA TYR A 220 31.23 -20.47 24.08
C TYR A 220 32.26 -19.40 23.76
N TRP A 221 33.38 -19.84 23.20
CA TRP A 221 34.48 -18.98 22.82
C TRP A 221 34.73 -19.04 21.32
N THR A 222 35.26 -17.93 20.80
CA THR A 222 35.61 -17.77 19.40
C THR A 222 37.03 -17.25 19.34
N ILE A 223 37.88 -17.86 18.51
CA ILE A 223 39.27 -17.43 18.36
C ILE A 223 39.39 -16.63 17.09
N GLU A 224 39.92 -15.42 17.22
CA GLU A 224 40.20 -14.50 16.12
C GLU A 224 41.69 -14.16 16.15
N ALA A 225 42.30 -14.07 14.98
CA ALA A 225 43.68 -13.69 14.77
C ALA A 225 43.72 -12.37 14.02
N ASP A 226 44.38 -11.37 14.60
CA ASP A 226 44.70 -10.12 13.93
C ASP A 226 45.92 -10.34 13.03
N LEU A 227 45.72 -10.18 11.73
CA LEU A 227 46.73 -10.40 10.70
C LEU A 227 47.01 -9.09 9.98
N GLU A 228 48.24 -8.94 9.49
CA GLU A 228 48.65 -7.79 8.69
C GLU A 228 49.29 -8.27 7.39
N LYS A 229 48.95 -7.62 6.28
CA LYS A 229 49.65 -7.77 5.01
C LYS A 229 49.81 -6.40 4.38
N ASP A 230 51.06 -6.02 4.07
CA ASP A 230 51.41 -4.77 3.38
C ASP A 230 50.78 -3.52 4.05
N GLY A 231 50.79 -3.47 5.38
CA GLY A 231 50.21 -2.39 6.19
C GLY A 231 48.68 -2.44 6.35
N GLN A 232 48.00 -3.42 5.75
CA GLN A 232 46.57 -3.63 5.91
C GLN A 232 46.28 -4.70 6.97
N VAL A 233 45.64 -4.27 8.07
CA VAL A 233 45.21 -5.17 9.15
C VAL A 233 43.83 -5.76 8.83
N PHE A 234 43.66 -7.05 9.09
CA PHE A 234 42.39 -7.77 8.95
C PHE A 234 42.31 -8.94 9.93
N GLN A 235 41.10 -9.42 10.19
CA GLN A 235 40.86 -10.51 11.12
C GLN A 235 40.54 -11.82 10.40
N ALA A 236 41.15 -12.90 10.87
CA ALA A 236 40.78 -14.26 10.50
C ALA A 236 40.21 -14.99 11.72
N ARG A 237 39.12 -15.72 11.56
CA ARG A 237 38.49 -16.47 12.66
C ARG A 237 38.75 -17.96 12.51
N LEU A 238 38.96 -18.65 13.63
CA LEU A 238 39.04 -20.12 13.63
C LEU A 238 37.74 -20.70 13.07
N HIS A 239 37.85 -21.28 11.89
CA HIS A 239 36.72 -21.81 11.13
C HIS A 239 36.56 -23.32 11.34
N LYS A 240 37.67 -24.05 11.47
CA LYS A 240 37.67 -25.48 11.83
C LYS A 240 38.77 -25.83 12.83
N LEU A 241 38.46 -26.76 13.71
CA LEU A 241 39.38 -27.45 14.59
C LEU A 241 39.27 -28.94 14.30
N ASP A 242 40.38 -29.59 13.95
CA ASP A 242 40.44 -31.00 13.54
C ASP A 242 39.42 -31.35 12.43
N GLY A 243 39.24 -30.43 11.48
CA GLY A 243 38.31 -30.61 10.36
C GLY A 243 36.82 -30.32 10.67
N HIS A 244 36.47 -30.08 11.93
CA HIS A 244 35.09 -29.85 12.38
C HIS A 244 34.85 -28.40 12.83
N LYS A 245 33.58 -28.00 12.97
CA LYS A 245 33.23 -26.69 13.52
C LYS A 245 33.74 -26.60 14.97
N PRO A 246 34.48 -25.55 15.37
CA PRO A 246 35.02 -25.44 16.72
C PRO A 246 33.91 -25.39 17.77
N GLU A 247 34.03 -26.22 18.81
CA GLU A 247 33.21 -26.17 20.02
C GLU A 247 34.11 -25.87 21.22
N ILE A 248 34.29 -24.58 21.54
CA ILE A 248 35.15 -24.13 22.63
C ILE A 248 34.24 -23.66 23.75
N LYS A 249 34.17 -24.44 24.85
CA LYS A 249 33.13 -24.28 25.89
C LYS A 249 33.58 -23.48 27.11
N ASP A 250 34.88 -23.20 27.22
CA ASP A 250 35.47 -22.53 28.38
C ASP A 250 36.73 -21.75 28.00
N ALA A 251 37.10 -20.81 28.88
CA ALA A 251 38.24 -19.93 28.70
C ALA A 251 39.60 -20.66 28.65
N ALA A 252 39.77 -21.75 29.41
CA ALA A 252 41.03 -22.47 29.47
C ALA A 252 41.31 -23.19 28.13
N SER A 253 40.29 -23.83 27.56
CA SER A 253 40.31 -24.41 26.22
C SER A 253 40.59 -23.35 25.15
N ALA A 254 39.97 -22.18 25.26
CA ALA A 254 40.23 -21.07 24.35
C ALA A 254 41.70 -20.60 24.42
N GLN A 255 42.22 -20.40 25.63
CA GLN A 255 43.60 -19.96 25.83
C GLN A 255 44.62 -20.99 25.33
N ALA A 256 44.37 -22.29 25.57
CA ALA A 256 45.23 -23.36 25.06
C ALA A 256 45.31 -23.35 23.52
N ILE A 257 44.21 -23.04 22.83
CA ILE A 257 44.20 -22.87 21.37
C ILE A 257 45.00 -21.64 20.96
N VAL A 258 44.83 -20.50 21.64
CA VAL A 258 45.60 -19.27 21.37
C VAL A 258 47.10 -19.51 21.54
N ASP A 259 47.51 -20.15 22.63
CA ASP A 259 48.92 -20.43 22.93
C ASP A 259 49.56 -21.40 21.92
N ALA A 260 48.77 -22.33 21.39
CA ALA A 260 49.20 -23.25 20.34
C ALA A 260 49.31 -22.54 18.98
N VAL A 261 48.27 -21.79 18.59
CA VAL A 261 48.18 -21.11 17.29
C VAL A 261 49.15 -19.94 17.19
N GLY A 262 49.40 -19.20 18.27
CA GLY A 262 50.30 -18.04 18.28
C GLY A 262 51.76 -18.35 17.93
N LYS A 263 52.13 -19.64 17.90
CA LYS A 263 53.46 -20.12 17.50
C LYS A 263 53.52 -20.55 16.04
N LEU A 264 52.40 -20.59 15.33
CA LEU A 264 52.29 -21.11 13.97
C LEU A 264 52.26 -19.96 12.95
N PRO A 265 52.88 -20.13 11.77
CA PRO A 265 52.88 -19.11 10.74
C PRO A 265 51.55 -19.10 9.98
N PHE A 266 50.91 -17.93 9.86
CA PHE A 266 49.71 -17.74 9.04
C PHE A 266 50.06 -17.64 7.55
N VAL A 267 50.32 -18.78 6.93
CA VAL A 267 50.50 -18.89 5.47
C VAL A 267 49.15 -19.11 4.80
N VAL A 268 48.86 -18.33 3.76
CA VAL A 268 47.64 -18.48 2.97
C VAL A 268 47.65 -19.82 2.25
N SER A 269 46.61 -20.63 2.48
CA SER A 269 46.44 -21.93 1.82
C SER A 269 45.49 -21.87 0.62
N ASP A 270 44.43 -21.05 0.69
CA ASP A 270 43.50 -20.84 -0.43
C ASP A 270 43.00 -19.39 -0.48
N VAL A 271 42.79 -18.88 -1.70
CA VAL A 271 42.11 -17.61 -1.94
C VAL A 271 41.01 -17.82 -2.97
N THR A 272 39.77 -17.70 -2.52
CA THR A 272 38.60 -17.83 -3.37
C THR A 272 37.91 -16.47 -3.55
N ARG A 273 37.71 -16.04 -4.80
CA ARG A 273 36.91 -14.85 -5.15
C ARG A 273 35.62 -15.26 -5.85
N LYS A 274 34.49 -14.73 -5.39
CA LYS A 274 33.17 -15.01 -5.96
C LYS A 274 32.35 -13.74 -6.09
N GLU A 275 31.74 -13.56 -7.24
CA GLU A 275 30.72 -12.54 -7.44
C GLU A 275 29.38 -13.00 -6.82
N ARG A 276 28.74 -12.12 -6.07
CA ARG A 276 27.38 -12.32 -5.56
C ARG A 276 26.48 -11.16 -5.97
N LYS A 277 25.36 -11.50 -6.60
CA LYS A 277 24.32 -10.54 -6.97
C LYS A 277 23.22 -10.53 -5.91
N LYS A 278 22.91 -9.35 -5.39
CA LYS A 278 21.78 -9.12 -4.49
C LYS A 278 20.66 -8.48 -5.30
N ARG A 279 19.59 -9.24 -5.53
CA ARG A 279 18.44 -8.78 -6.32
C ARG A 279 17.66 -7.71 -5.56
N PRO A 280 17.10 -6.72 -6.28
CA PRO A 280 16.22 -5.75 -5.65
C PRO A 280 14.98 -6.45 -5.09
N PRO A 281 14.47 -5.95 -3.95
CA PRO A 281 13.32 -6.57 -3.32
C PRO A 281 12.03 -6.25 -4.09
N ALA A 282 11.02 -7.12 -3.96
CA ALA A 282 9.72 -6.92 -4.60
C ALA A 282 9.02 -5.63 -4.11
N PRO A 283 8.14 -5.02 -4.93
CA PRO A 283 7.22 -3.97 -4.50
C PRO A 283 6.44 -4.36 -3.24
N PHE A 284 5.96 -3.36 -2.50
CA PHE A 284 5.33 -3.61 -1.22
C PHE A 284 3.98 -4.33 -1.34
N THR A 285 3.78 -5.29 -0.45
CA THR A 285 2.46 -5.72 0.05
C THR A 285 2.17 -5.02 1.37
N THR A 286 0.96 -5.17 1.92
CA THR A 286 0.63 -4.63 3.24
C THR A 286 1.56 -5.13 4.34
N SER A 287 1.89 -6.43 4.35
CA SER A 287 2.72 -7.04 5.38
C SER A 287 4.16 -6.57 5.30
N THR A 288 4.73 -6.47 4.11
CA THR A 288 6.11 -6.02 3.90
C THR A 288 6.26 -4.52 4.12
N LEU A 289 5.26 -3.71 3.78
CA LEU A 289 5.24 -2.28 4.11
C LEU A 289 5.25 -2.06 5.62
N GLN A 290 4.41 -2.78 6.37
CA GLN A 290 4.36 -2.66 7.83
C GLN A 290 5.69 -3.06 8.49
N GLN A 291 6.33 -4.14 8.01
CA GLN A 291 7.62 -4.59 8.51
C GLN A 291 8.74 -3.57 8.26
N GLU A 292 8.87 -3.07 7.01
CA GLU A 292 9.91 -2.10 6.68
C GLU A 292 9.65 -0.73 7.34
N ALA A 293 8.41 -0.29 7.46
CA ALA A 293 8.08 0.94 8.18
C ALA A 293 8.39 0.83 9.68
N ALA A 294 8.18 -0.33 10.30
CA ALA A 294 8.58 -0.56 11.69
C ALA A 294 10.11 -0.53 11.84
N LYS A 295 10.83 -1.20 10.94
CA LYS A 295 12.30 -1.30 10.97
C LYS A 295 12.99 0.03 10.68
N GLN A 296 12.55 0.76 9.67
CA GLN A 296 13.25 1.95 9.16
C GLN A 296 12.71 3.26 9.73
N LEU A 297 11.41 3.32 10.05
CA LEU A 297 10.74 4.56 10.48
C LEU A 297 10.27 4.51 11.94
N GLY A 298 10.36 3.35 12.61
CA GLY A 298 9.81 3.16 13.96
C GLY A 298 8.28 3.25 14.01
N PHE A 299 7.59 3.04 12.88
CA PHE A 299 6.12 3.14 12.84
C PHE A 299 5.47 1.85 13.34
N SER A 300 4.50 1.97 14.23
CA SER A 300 3.60 0.86 14.54
C SER A 300 2.72 0.54 13.32
N ALA A 301 2.23 -0.70 13.23
CA ALA A 301 1.33 -1.11 12.14
C ALA A 301 0.12 -0.16 11.98
N LYS A 302 -0.47 0.31 13.09
CA LYS A 302 -1.56 1.28 13.08
C LYS A 302 -1.14 2.64 12.49
N ARG A 303 0.04 3.15 12.87
CA ARG A 303 0.57 4.42 12.36
C ARG A 303 0.86 4.32 10.85
N THR A 304 1.49 3.23 10.41
CA THR A 304 1.74 2.94 9.00
C THR A 304 0.46 2.91 8.18
N MET A 305 -0.56 2.16 8.62
CA MET A 305 -1.81 2.06 7.87
C MET A 305 -2.60 3.37 7.83
N ARG A 306 -2.54 4.19 8.89
CA ARG A 306 -3.14 5.53 8.90
C ARG A 306 -2.49 6.45 7.88
N ALA A 307 -1.15 6.47 7.83
CA ALA A 307 -0.41 7.26 6.85
C ALA A 307 -0.65 6.76 5.41
N ALA A 308 -0.64 5.44 5.20
CA ALA A 308 -0.92 4.85 3.88
C ALA A 308 -2.35 5.17 3.39
N GLN A 309 -3.36 5.10 4.28
CA GLN A 309 -4.73 5.50 3.94
C GLN A 309 -4.77 6.96 3.49
N ALA A 310 -4.12 7.87 4.21
CA ALA A 310 -4.09 9.29 3.85
C ALA A 310 -3.41 9.53 2.50
N LEU A 311 -2.29 8.84 2.22
CA LEU A 311 -1.61 8.90 0.93
C LEU A 311 -2.50 8.37 -0.21
N TYR A 312 -3.27 7.30 0.01
CA TYR A 312 -4.18 6.73 -0.98
C TYR A 312 -5.39 7.64 -1.26
N GLU A 313 -6.05 8.17 -0.21
CA GLU A 313 -7.29 8.95 -0.33
C GLU A 313 -7.10 10.33 -0.98
N GLY A 314 -5.91 10.88 -0.86
CA GLY A 314 -5.48 12.09 -1.55
C GLY A 314 -4.81 13.11 -0.64
N GLN A 315 -3.73 13.71 -1.14
CA GLN A 315 -3.01 14.83 -0.51
C GLN A 315 -2.98 16.00 -1.47
N ASP A 316 -3.01 17.24 -0.95
CA ASP A 316 -2.98 18.44 -1.78
C ASP A 316 -1.57 18.69 -2.32
N VAL A 317 -1.35 18.50 -3.62
CA VAL A 317 -0.03 18.60 -4.25
C VAL A 317 0.06 19.89 -5.07
N GLY A 318 -0.15 21.02 -4.41
CA GLY A 318 -0.01 22.35 -5.01
C GLY A 318 -0.90 22.56 -6.25
N ALA A 319 -0.29 22.79 -7.41
CA ALA A 319 -0.98 23.12 -8.65
C ALA A 319 -1.88 21.99 -9.20
N GLU A 320 -1.55 20.72 -8.91
CA GLU A 320 -2.35 19.55 -9.31
C GLU A 320 -3.61 19.39 -8.43
N GLY A 321 -3.62 20.00 -7.24
CA GLY A 321 -4.64 19.80 -6.23
C GLY A 321 -4.55 18.41 -5.56
N PRO A 322 -5.65 17.93 -4.95
CA PRO A 322 -5.68 16.66 -4.26
C PRO A 322 -5.53 15.48 -5.23
N VAL A 323 -4.55 14.63 -4.95
CA VAL A 323 -4.29 13.39 -5.70
C VAL A 323 -3.90 12.25 -4.77
N GLY A 324 -4.39 11.04 -5.06
CA GLY A 324 -3.93 9.83 -4.42
C GLY A 324 -2.49 9.54 -4.82
N LEU A 325 -1.57 9.57 -3.86
CA LEU A 325 -0.14 9.43 -4.09
C LEU A 325 0.31 7.97 -4.20
N ILE A 326 -0.44 7.04 -3.64
CA ILE A 326 -0.14 5.61 -3.69
C ILE A 326 -1.35 4.78 -4.13
N THR A 327 -1.08 3.58 -4.63
CA THR A 327 -2.10 2.55 -4.85
C THR A 327 -2.67 2.03 -3.53
N TYR A 328 -3.75 1.25 -3.62
CA TYR A 328 -4.47 0.74 -2.46
C TYR A 328 -3.59 -0.09 -1.53
N MET A 329 -3.53 0.33 -0.26
CA MET A 329 -2.57 -0.17 0.73
C MET A 329 -2.95 -1.49 1.42
N ARG A 330 -4.12 -2.07 1.11
CA ARG A 330 -4.54 -3.39 1.61
C ARG A 330 -4.49 -4.40 0.47
N THR A 331 -3.33 -5.01 0.31
CA THR A 331 -2.99 -5.91 -0.79
C THR A 331 -1.97 -6.95 -0.35
N ASP A 332 -2.15 -8.17 -0.82
CA ASP A 332 -1.20 -9.28 -0.74
C ASP A 332 -0.43 -9.49 -2.04
N SER A 333 -0.74 -8.70 -3.07
CA SER A 333 -0.12 -8.79 -4.40
C SER A 333 1.17 -7.98 -4.48
N THR A 334 2.17 -8.54 -5.16
CA THR A 334 3.39 -7.83 -5.59
C THR A 334 3.36 -7.46 -7.08
N ARG A 335 2.24 -7.75 -7.76
CA ARG A 335 2.03 -7.45 -9.17
C ARG A 335 2.04 -5.94 -9.39
N VAL A 336 2.59 -5.51 -10.52
CA VAL A 336 2.57 -4.11 -10.98
C VAL A 336 1.96 -4.08 -12.37
N ALA A 337 1.16 -3.05 -12.68
CA ALA A 337 0.65 -2.81 -14.02
C ALA A 337 1.78 -2.47 -15.01
N ASP A 338 1.63 -2.92 -16.27
CA ASP A 338 2.64 -2.68 -17.31
C ASP A 338 2.91 -1.19 -17.53
N SER A 339 1.89 -0.33 -17.40
CA SER A 339 2.02 1.12 -17.46
C SER A 339 2.91 1.70 -16.35
N ALA A 340 2.77 1.21 -15.11
CA ALA A 340 3.57 1.66 -13.99
C ALA A 340 5.03 1.13 -14.07
N ILE A 341 5.22 -0.08 -14.61
CA ILE A 341 6.56 -0.59 -14.95
C ILE A 341 7.23 0.31 -15.98
N ALA A 342 6.51 0.69 -17.05
CA ALA A 342 7.04 1.59 -18.08
C ALA A 342 7.45 2.94 -17.47
N GLN A 343 6.59 3.56 -16.66
CA GLN A 343 6.91 4.83 -15.98
C GLN A 343 8.16 4.75 -15.10
N ALA A 344 8.30 3.67 -14.32
CA ALA A 344 9.49 3.48 -13.49
C ALA A 344 10.77 3.32 -14.33
N ARG A 345 10.68 2.60 -15.45
CA ARG A 345 11.81 2.44 -16.38
C ARG A 345 12.20 3.75 -17.06
N ASP A 346 11.22 4.53 -17.49
CA ASP A 346 11.44 5.86 -18.08
C ASP A 346 12.10 6.80 -17.08
N PHE A 347 11.61 6.80 -15.83
CA PHE A 347 12.25 7.52 -14.73
C PHE A 347 13.71 7.09 -14.52
N ILE A 348 13.97 5.79 -14.40
CA ILE A 348 15.32 5.26 -14.17
C ILE A 348 16.25 5.67 -15.32
N LYS A 349 15.79 5.51 -16.57
CA LYS A 349 16.54 5.89 -17.78
C LYS A 349 16.89 7.39 -17.81
N ALA A 350 16.00 8.24 -17.30
CA ALA A 350 16.19 9.68 -17.31
C ALA A 350 17.10 10.17 -16.17
N GLN A 351 17.13 9.47 -15.03
CA GLN A 351 17.79 9.96 -13.81
C GLN A 351 19.09 9.23 -13.44
N PHE A 352 19.33 8.04 -13.99
CA PHE A 352 20.50 7.21 -13.66
C PHE A 352 21.22 6.74 -14.93
N ASP A 353 22.51 6.38 -14.79
CA ASP A 353 23.26 5.74 -15.86
C ASP A 353 22.57 4.46 -16.37
N GLU A 354 22.76 4.15 -17.65
CA GLU A 354 22.14 3.00 -18.33
C GLU A 354 22.36 1.66 -17.58
N ARG A 355 23.51 1.51 -16.91
CA ARG A 355 23.86 0.34 -16.11
C ARG A 355 22.89 0.04 -14.96
N TYR A 356 22.09 1.01 -14.52
CA TYR A 356 21.09 0.83 -13.46
C TYR A 356 19.76 0.26 -13.98
N LEU A 357 19.50 0.33 -15.27
CA LEU A 357 18.28 -0.16 -15.89
C LEU A 357 18.46 -1.61 -16.41
N PRO A 358 17.65 -2.57 -15.97
CA PRO A 358 17.63 -3.91 -16.55
C PRO A 358 17.16 -3.87 -18.01
N ALA A 359 17.78 -4.70 -18.87
CA ALA A 359 17.40 -4.83 -20.28
C ALA A 359 15.92 -5.19 -20.45
N THR A 360 15.41 -6.11 -19.63
CA THR A 360 13.99 -6.49 -19.56
C THR A 360 13.39 -6.11 -18.21
N PRO A 361 12.09 -5.76 -18.12
CA PRO A 361 11.45 -5.43 -16.85
C PRO A 361 11.55 -6.54 -15.80
N ASN A 362 11.71 -6.14 -14.54
CA ASN A 362 11.67 -7.08 -13.42
C ASN A 362 10.21 -7.39 -13.08
N VAL A 363 9.82 -8.66 -13.13
CA VAL A 363 8.46 -9.11 -12.83
C VAL A 363 8.43 -9.79 -11.47
N TYR A 364 7.49 -9.35 -10.63
CA TYR A 364 7.23 -9.90 -9.29
C TYR A 364 5.78 -10.38 -9.21
N GLY A 365 5.57 -11.55 -8.61
CA GLY A 365 4.25 -12.17 -8.51
C GLY A 365 3.89 -13.04 -9.72
N GLY A 366 3.07 -14.07 -9.46
CA GLY A 366 2.65 -15.08 -10.43
C GLY A 366 3.64 -16.24 -10.55
N THR A 367 3.14 -17.46 -10.36
CA THR A 367 3.83 -18.69 -10.82
C THR A 367 3.93 -18.60 -12.35
N ARG A 368 5.07 -18.98 -12.94
CA ARG A 368 5.18 -19.17 -14.40
C ARG A 368 3.97 -20.00 -14.87
N GLY A 369 3.04 -19.40 -15.62
CA GLY A 369 1.88 -20.10 -16.20
C GLY A 369 0.49 -19.68 -15.71
N GLN A 370 0.33 -18.83 -14.69
CA GLN A 370 -0.98 -18.23 -14.37
C GLN A 370 -1.18 -16.90 -15.10
N SER A 371 -2.37 -16.71 -15.69
CA SER A 371 -2.69 -15.47 -16.42
C SER A 371 -2.58 -14.27 -15.49
N ARG A 372 -1.81 -13.26 -15.88
CA ARG A 372 -1.58 -12.00 -15.15
C ARG A 372 -2.86 -11.18 -14.88
N VAL A 373 -4.00 -11.62 -15.42
CA VAL A 373 -5.25 -10.86 -15.56
C VAL A 373 -6.25 -11.09 -14.43
N GLN A 374 -6.18 -12.22 -13.71
CA GLN A 374 -7.18 -12.54 -12.67
C GLN A 374 -6.93 -11.88 -11.31
N ASP A 375 -5.70 -11.42 -11.03
CA ASP A 375 -5.39 -10.76 -9.77
C ASP A 375 -5.57 -9.24 -9.91
N ALA A 376 -6.80 -8.78 -9.63
CA ALA A 376 -7.16 -7.35 -9.66
C ALA A 376 -6.37 -6.51 -8.65
N HIS A 377 -5.68 -7.14 -7.69
CA HIS A 377 -4.85 -6.43 -6.73
C HIS A 377 -3.47 -6.11 -7.29
N GLU A 378 -3.00 -4.92 -6.96
CA GLU A 378 -1.68 -4.41 -7.30
C GLU A 378 -0.85 -4.22 -6.03
N ALA A 379 0.47 -4.20 -6.18
CA ALA A 379 1.38 -3.80 -5.13
C ALA A 379 1.12 -2.37 -4.66
N ILE A 380 1.58 -2.07 -3.44
CA ILE A 380 1.65 -0.71 -2.91
C ILE A 380 2.83 0.00 -3.56
N ARG A 381 2.53 0.97 -4.42
CA ARG A 381 3.49 1.78 -5.18
C ARG A 381 3.00 3.23 -5.31
N PRO A 382 3.84 4.18 -5.72
CA PRO A 382 3.39 5.49 -6.15
C PRO A 382 2.41 5.37 -7.33
N THR A 383 1.43 6.26 -7.38
CA THR A 383 0.53 6.38 -8.55
C THR A 383 1.25 6.96 -9.77
N ASP A 384 2.34 7.70 -9.53
CA ASP A 384 3.23 8.23 -10.56
C ASP A 384 4.67 8.18 -10.05
N ALA A 385 5.55 7.49 -10.79
CA ALA A 385 6.97 7.38 -10.44
C ALA A 385 7.72 8.71 -10.57
N GLN A 386 7.22 9.65 -11.39
CA GLN A 386 7.84 10.96 -11.60
C GLN A 386 7.64 11.91 -10.42
N ARG A 387 6.68 11.64 -9.52
CA ARG A 387 6.50 12.41 -8.28
C ARG A 387 7.58 12.01 -7.27
N ARG A 388 8.77 12.58 -7.40
CA ARG A 388 9.88 12.23 -6.51
C ARG A 388 9.59 12.69 -5.09
N PRO A 389 10.04 11.96 -4.06
CA PRO A 389 9.80 12.35 -2.68
C PRO A 389 10.25 13.78 -2.39
N GLU A 390 11.42 14.20 -2.87
CA GLU A 390 11.96 15.55 -2.70
C GLU A 390 11.03 16.66 -3.18
N ASP A 391 10.26 16.42 -4.26
CA ASP A 391 9.33 17.40 -4.82
C ASP A 391 8.06 17.53 -3.97
N LEU A 392 7.77 16.54 -3.13
CA LEU A 392 6.58 16.50 -2.25
C LEU A 392 6.90 16.88 -0.80
N LYS A 393 8.16 17.18 -0.47
CA LYS A 393 8.62 17.37 0.91
C LYS A 393 7.85 18.47 1.65
N ASP A 394 7.57 19.58 0.96
CA ASP A 394 6.88 20.73 1.55
C ASP A 394 5.35 20.61 1.49
N ALA A 395 4.82 19.69 0.67
CA ALA A 395 3.39 19.44 0.53
C ALA A 395 2.85 18.40 1.52
N LEU A 396 3.74 17.58 2.11
CA LEU A 396 3.36 16.46 2.95
C LEU A 396 3.78 16.65 4.41
N GLU A 397 2.89 16.28 5.33
CA GLU A 397 3.27 16.11 6.73
C GLU A 397 4.39 15.06 6.86
N ALA A 398 5.24 15.22 7.88
CA ALA A 398 6.46 14.43 8.04
C ALA A 398 6.26 12.91 7.99
N ASP A 399 5.16 12.40 8.58
CA ASP A 399 4.85 10.97 8.56
C ASP A 399 4.45 10.47 7.17
N LEU A 400 3.69 11.28 6.44
CA LEU A 400 3.24 10.97 5.08
C LEU A 400 4.43 11.01 4.12
N PHE A 401 5.29 12.02 4.23
CA PHE A 401 6.53 12.13 3.46
C PHE A 401 7.43 10.92 3.67
N LYS A 402 7.72 10.55 4.93
CA LYS A 402 8.60 9.40 5.24
C LYS A 402 8.04 8.10 4.68
N LEU A 403 6.74 7.86 4.81
CA LEU A 403 6.12 6.65 4.29
C LEU A 403 6.08 6.64 2.76
N TYR A 404 5.76 7.77 2.13
CA TYR A 404 5.78 7.92 0.68
C TYR A 404 7.19 7.67 0.12
N GLN A 405 8.23 8.27 0.71
CA GLN A 405 9.62 8.05 0.31
C GLN A 405 10.00 6.57 0.41
N LEU A 406 9.61 5.87 1.48
CA LEU A 406 9.86 4.44 1.63
C LEU A 406 9.17 3.63 0.51
N ILE A 407 7.90 3.92 0.22
CA ILE A 407 7.13 3.26 -0.85
C ILE A 407 7.75 3.53 -2.22
N TRP A 408 8.08 4.78 -2.50
CA TRP A 408 8.67 5.22 -3.77
C TRP A 408 10.02 4.54 -4.00
N ARG A 409 10.94 4.60 -3.03
CA ARG A 409 12.26 3.96 -3.13
C ARG A 409 12.14 2.45 -3.36
N ARG A 410 11.25 1.78 -2.64
CA ARG A 410 11.01 0.34 -2.81
C ARG A 410 10.54 0.00 -4.21
N PHE A 411 9.61 0.80 -4.74
CA PHE A 411 9.05 0.59 -6.07
C PHE A 411 10.08 0.81 -7.17
N VAL A 412 10.79 1.94 -7.17
CA VAL A 412 11.83 2.24 -8.18
C VAL A 412 12.96 1.21 -8.08
N ALA A 413 13.44 0.90 -6.88
CA ALA A 413 14.46 -0.13 -6.65
C ALA A 413 14.08 -1.47 -7.28
N SER A 414 12.81 -1.88 -7.18
CA SER A 414 12.33 -3.14 -7.76
C SER A 414 12.56 -3.25 -9.26
N GLN A 415 12.64 -2.12 -9.98
CA GLN A 415 12.85 -2.07 -11.43
C GLN A 415 14.30 -1.78 -11.83
N MET A 416 15.25 -1.76 -10.89
CA MET A 416 16.67 -1.51 -11.14
C MET A 416 17.50 -2.81 -11.21
N ASN A 417 18.75 -2.72 -11.66
CA ASN A 417 19.68 -3.86 -11.68
C ASN A 417 20.13 -4.28 -10.27
N PRO A 418 20.46 -5.57 -10.06
CA PRO A 418 21.01 -6.07 -8.80
C PRO A 418 22.28 -5.35 -8.37
N ALA A 419 22.48 -5.21 -7.05
CA ALA A 419 23.79 -4.86 -6.51
C ALA A 419 24.74 -6.05 -6.68
N VAL A 420 26.00 -5.79 -7.05
CA VAL A 420 27.04 -6.78 -7.29
C VAL A 420 28.15 -6.60 -6.26
N TYR A 421 28.45 -7.67 -5.55
CA TYR A 421 29.53 -7.73 -4.56
C TYR A 421 30.56 -8.75 -5.01
N GLU A 422 31.84 -8.44 -4.82
CA GLU A 422 32.90 -9.43 -4.87
C GLU A 422 33.23 -9.85 -3.45
N THR A 423 33.05 -11.13 -3.14
CA THR A 423 33.43 -11.72 -1.85
C THR A 423 34.76 -12.46 -2.03
N THR A 424 35.74 -12.11 -1.20
CA THR A 424 37.01 -12.81 -1.10
C THR A 424 37.05 -13.60 0.20
N THR A 425 37.33 -14.89 0.11
CA THR A 425 37.59 -15.77 1.24
C THR A 425 39.05 -16.18 1.20
N VAL A 426 39.74 -16.02 2.32
CA VAL A 426 41.15 -16.41 2.49
C VAL A 426 41.22 -17.42 3.62
N ASP A 427 41.79 -18.59 3.33
CA ASP A 427 41.99 -19.65 4.30
C ASP A 427 43.47 -19.74 4.69
N PHE A 428 43.71 -20.07 5.95
CA PHE A 428 45.01 -20.32 6.54
C PHE A 428 44.95 -21.69 7.21
N ASP A 429 45.58 -22.69 6.59
CA ASP A 429 45.65 -24.05 7.09
C ASP A 429 46.91 -24.22 7.96
N LEU A 430 46.71 -24.36 9.26
CA LEU A 430 47.74 -24.55 10.27
C LEU A 430 47.76 -26.02 10.76
N GLY A 431 47.34 -26.95 9.90
CA GLY A 431 47.20 -28.38 10.20
C GLY A 431 45.89 -28.67 10.93
N ARG A 432 45.94 -28.66 12.27
CA ARG A 432 44.74 -28.91 13.09
C ARG A 432 43.75 -27.74 13.09
N TYR A 433 44.24 -26.54 12.79
CA TYR A 433 43.46 -25.30 12.85
C TYR A 433 43.29 -24.71 11.46
N LEU A 434 42.05 -24.49 11.03
CA LEU A 434 41.76 -23.73 9.82
C LEU A 434 41.22 -22.37 10.21
N PHE A 435 41.95 -21.30 9.92
CA PHE A 435 41.47 -19.93 10.07
C PHE A 435 40.93 -19.41 8.74
N ARG A 436 39.92 -18.56 8.80
CA ARG A 436 39.29 -17.96 7.63
C ARG A 436 39.05 -16.47 7.82
N ALA A 437 39.54 -15.68 6.88
CA ALA A 437 39.12 -14.29 6.70
C ALA A 437 38.10 -14.22 5.56
N THR A 438 37.09 -13.36 5.68
CA THR A 438 36.14 -13.09 4.58
C THR A 438 35.92 -11.59 4.48
N GLY A 439 36.19 -11.05 3.29
CA GLY A 439 35.94 -9.66 2.94
C GLY A 439 34.97 -9.57 1.78
N SER A 440 34.20 -8.49 1.72
CA SER A 440 33.36 -8.19 0.56
C SER A 440 33.48 -6.73 0.18
N ARG A 441 33.55 -6.45 -1.13
CA ARG A 441 33.48 -5.09 -1.67
C ARG A 441 32.34 -4.95 -2.65
N VAL A 442 31.77 -3.74 -2.72
CA VAL A 442 30.76 -3.38 -3.72
C VAL A 442 31.48 -3.18 -5.05
N VAL A 443 31.10 -3.98 -6.06
CA VAL A 443 31.55 -3.80 -7.46
C VAL A 443 30.57 -2.89 -8.19
N PHE A 444 29.28 -3.05 -7.90
CA PHE A 444 28.19 -2.22 -8.40
C PHE A 444 27.11 -2.11 -7.33
N ASP A 445 26.72 -0.90 -6.97
CA ASP A 445 25.68 -0.62 -5.97
C ASP A 445 24.27 -0.98 -6.48
N GLY A 446 24.02 -0.93 -7.79
CA GLY A 446 22.73 -1.29 -8.38
C GLY A 446 21.59 -0.51 -7.74
N TYR A 447 20.51 -1.20 -7.38
CA TYR A 447 19.37 -0.58 -6.70
C TYR A 447 19.68 0.13 -5.37
N HIS A 448 20.87 -0.07 -4.77
CA HIS A 448 21.29 0.63 -3.54
C HIS A 448 21.66 2.11 -3.76
N VAL A 449 21.67 2.61 -5.00
CA VAL A 449 21.94 4.03 -5.31
C VAL A 449 20.82 5.00 -4.85
N LEU A 450 19.64 4.48 -4.49
CA LEU A 450 18.42 5.24 -4.14
C LEU A 450 18.34 5.77 -2.70
#